data_AF-A0A822GFW3-F1
#
_entry.id   AF-A0A822GFW3-F1
#
_cell.length_a   1.000
_cell.length_b   1.000
_cell.length_c   1.000
_cell.angle_alpha   90.00
_cell.angle_beta   90.00
_cell.angle_gamma   90.00
#
_symmetry.space_group_name_H-M   'P 1'
#
loop_
_entity.id
_entity.type
_entity.pdbx_description
1 polymer ?
#
loop_
_entity_poly.entity_id
_entity_poly.type
_entity_poly.pdbx_seq_one_letter_code
_entity_poly.pdbx_strand_id
1 'polypeptide(L)'
;VGDEVAKLLGITHDLVFPRKIPCPGESEFAIGAVSEFGNVFWNDYAKKHGLINDPSVQESKNKQIEEARRRKQVYRGKRQPLNDLNGKTVILVDDGLATGIVLNIQQTM
;
A
#
# COMPACT_ATOMS: atom_id res chain seq x y z
N VAL A 1 3.92 16.47 2.71
CA VAL A 1 4.29 16.62 1.28
C VAL A 1 3.07 16.58 0.36
N GLY A 2 2.26 15.51 0.36
CA GLY A 2 1.08 15.41 -0.51
C GLY A 2 0.09 16.58 -0.44
N ASP A 3 -0.23 17.07 0.77
CA ASP A 3 -1.13 18.22 0.96
C ASP A 3 -0.58 19.52 0.32
N GLU A 4 0.72 19.77 0.44
CA GLU A 4 1.36 20.94 -0.16
C GLU A 4 1.33 20.89 -1.70
N VAL A 5 1.60 19.72 -2.29
CA VAL A 5 1.49 19.51 -3.74
C VAL A 5 0.05 19.78 -4.21
N ALA A 6 -0.95 19.29 -3.47
CA ALA A 6 -2.35 19.46 -3.81
C ALA A 6 -2.79 20.93 -3.78
N LYS A 7 -2.37 21.68 -2.76
CA LYS A 7 -2.63 23.11 -2.62
C LYS A 7 -2.01 23.91 -3.77
N LEU A 8 -0.75 23.63 -4.11
CA LEU A 8 -0.04 24.32 -5.20
C LEU A 8 -0.68 24.08 -6.57
N LEU A 9 -1.18 22.86 -6.81
CA LEU A 9 -1.83 22.50 -8.08
C LEU A 9 -3.33 22.79 -8.12
N GLY A 10 -3.93 23.21 -7.00
CA GLY A 10 -5.38 23.44 -6.90
C GLY A 10 -6.22 22.17 -7.10
N ILE A 11 -5.68 20.99 -6.77
CA ILE A 11 -6.34 19.69 -6.98
C ILE A 11 -6.82 19.08 -5.65
N THR A 12 -7.79 18.18 -5.74
CA THR A 12 -8.18 17.36 -4.59
C THR A 12 -7.10 16.31 -4.30
N HIS A 13 -6.82 16.06 -3.02
CA HIS A 13 -5.96 14.96 -2.61
C HIS A 13 -6.69 14.01 -1.65
N ASP A 14 -6.16 12.80 -1.59
CA ASP A 14 -6.67 11.75 -0.71
C ASP A 14 -5.54 10.81 -0.27
N LEU A 15 -5.82 9.94 0.70
CA LEU A 15 -4.84 9.06 1.31
C LEU A 15 -5.06 7.59 0.93
N VAL A 16 -3.98 6.90 0.58
CA VAL A 16 -3.94 5.44 0.41
C VAL A 16 -3.09 4.80 1.51
N PHE A 17 -3.40 3.57 1.90
CA PHE A 17 -2.79 2.93 3.08
C PHE A 17 -2.09 1.61 2.77
N PRO A 18 -1.09 1.57 1.87
CA PRO A 18 -0.36 0.34 1.57
C PRO A 18 0.58 -0.06 2.71
N ARG A 19 0.86 -1.36 2.83
CA ARG A 19 1.81 -1.93 3.79
C ARG A 19 2.72 -2.95 3.13
N LYS A 20 4.00 -2.96 3.47
CA LYS A 20 4.97 -3.94 2.96
C LYS A 20 4.79 -5.27 3.71
N ILE A 21 4.96 -6.38 3.00
CA ILE A 21 5.11 -7.72 3.58
C ILE A 21 6.60 -8.02 3.65
N PRO A 22 7.21 -8.06 4.85
CA PRO A 22 8.64 -8.34 5.00
C PRO A 22 8.95 -9.81 4.65
N CYS A 23 10.19 -10.04 4.24
CA CYS A 23 10.77 -11.38 4.12
C CYS A 23 10.93 -11.99 5.52
N PRO A 24 10.62 -13.27 5.72
CA PRO A 24 10.99 -13.98 6.93
C PRO A 24 12.51 -13.85 7.18
N GLY A 25 12.88 -13.46 8.40
CA GLY A 25 14.28 -13.27 8.81
C GLY A 25 14.93 -11.95 8.40
N GLU A 26 14.37 -11.20 7.43
CA GLU A 26 14.96 -9.96 6.90
C GLU A 26 13.89 -8.88 6.73
N SER A 27 13.60 -8.12 7.81
CA SER A 27 12.49 -7.17 7.85
C SER A 27 12.62 -5.99 6.89
N GLU A 28 13.86 -5.61 6.55
CA GLU A 28 14.15 -4.52 5.61
C GLU A 28 13.90 -4.92 4.14
N PHE A 29 13.89 -6.24 3.86
CA PHE A 29 13.60 -6.76 2.54
C PHE A 29 12.12 -7.12 2.39
N ALA A 30 11.40 -6.37 1.58
CA ALA A 30 9.98 -6.64 1.32
C ALA A 30 9.80 -7.61 0.15
N ILE A 31 9.02 -8.68 0.38
CA ILE A 31 8.68 -9.69 -0.63
C ILE A 31 7.30 -9.45 -1.28
N GLY A 32 6.52 -8.57 -0.68
CA GLY A 32 5.23 -8.16 -1.21
C GLY A 32 4.72 -6.89 -0.57
N ALA A 33 3.50 -6.52 -0.92
CA ALA A 33 2.80 -5.39 -0.32
C ALA A 33 1.28 -5.62 -0.37
N VAL A 34 0.56 -5.10 0.62
CA VAL A 34 -0.90 -5.20 0.75
C VAL A 34 -1.56 -3.84 0.80
N SER A 35 -2.79 -3.74 0.30
CA SER A 35 -3.68 -2.59 0.56
C SER A 35 -4.58 -2.83 1.76
N GLU A 36 -5.25 -1.78 2.22
CA GLU A 36 -6.33 -1.84 3.21
C GLU A 36 -7.52 -2.72 2.78
N PHE A 37 -7.68 -2.95 1.48
CA PHE A 37 -8.73 -3.77 0.88
C PHE A 37 -8.34 -5.24 0.78
N GLY A 38 -7.09 -5.57 1.10
CA GLY A 38 -6.57 -6.95 1.02
C GLY A 38 -5.99 -7.34 -0.33
N ASN A 39 -5.90 -6.41 -1.29
CA ASN A 39 -5.16 -6.66 -2.54
C ASN A 39 -3.69 -6.85 -2.21
N VAL A 40 -3.05 -7.81 -2.88
CA VAL A 40 -1.66 -8.17 -2.61
C VAL A 40 -0.85 -8.13 -3.89
N PHE A 41 0.30 -7.47 -3.81
CA PHE A 41 1.38 -7.59 -4.78
C PHE A 41 2.48 -8.48 -4.21
N TRP A 42 2.95 -9.44 -5.00
CA TRP A 42 4.12 -10.27 -4.68
C TRP A 42 5.21 -10.03 -5.70
N ASN A 43 6.44 -9.82 -5.23
CA ASN A 43 7.59 -9.71 -6.12
C ASN A 43 8.01 -11.10 -6.66
N ASP A 44 8.93 -11.11 -7.61
CA ASP A 44 9.38 -12.35 -8.24
C ASP A 44 10.15 -13.26 -7.28
N TYR A 45 10.80 -12.69 -6.27
CA TYR A 45 11.50 -13.46 -5.24
C TYR A 45 10.51 -14.32 -4.44
N ALA A 46 9.41 -13.73 -3.95
CA ALA A 46 8.35 -14.47 -3.25
C ALA A 46 7.79 -15.62 -4.10
N LYS A 47 7.56 -15.38 -5.40
CA LYS A 47 7.04 -16.39 -6.33
C LYS A 47 8.04 -17.52 -6.56
N LYS A 48 9.28 -17.19 -6.88
CA LYS A 48 10.34 -18.16 -7.22
C LYS A 48 10.70 -19.06 -6.05
N HIS A 49 10.66 -18.55 -4.83
CA HIS A 49 11.02 -19.28 -3.62
C HIS A 49 9.82 -19.91 -2.88
N GLY A 50 8.62 -19.87 -3.47
CA GLY A 50 7.42 -20.49 -2.86
C GLY A 50 6.94 -19.82 -1.57
N LEU A 51 7.45 -18.63 -1.24
CA LEU A 51 7.16 -17.92 0.02
C LEU A 51 5.70 -17.50 0.14
N ILE A 52 4.97 -17.40 -0.97
CA ILE A 52 3.56 -17.04 -0.98
C ILE A 52 2.73 -18.05 -0.18
N ASN A 53 3.14 -19.33 -0.10
CA ASN A 53 2.42 -20.35 0.66
C ASN A 53 2.98 -20.59 2.07
N ASP A 54 4.03 -19.87 2.47
CA ASP A 54 4.64 -20.02 3.78
C ASP A 54 3.67 -19.53 4.88
N PRO A 55 3.37 -20.34 5.92
CA PRO A 55 2.45 -19.96 6.99
C PRO A 55 2.83 -18.65 7.71
N SER A 56 4.13 -18.41 7.94
CA SER A 56 4.63 -17.19 8.58
C SER A 56 4.43 -15.96 7.70
N VAL A 57 4.56 -16.12 6.38
CA VAL A 57 4.29 -15.06 5.40
C VAL A 57 2.79 -14.77 5.33
N GLN A 58 1.94 -15.80 5.37
CA GLN A 58 0.49 -15.62 5.41
C GLN A 58 0.03 -14.92 6.69
N GLU A 59 0.61 -15.26 7.85
CA GLU A 59 0.35 -14.57 9.10
C GLU A 59 0.80 -13.10 9.03
N SER A 60 2.01 -12.85 8.53
CA SER A 60 2.54 -11.50 8.32
C SER A 60 1.64 -10.67 7.40
N LYS A 61 1.20 -11.23 6.26
CA LYS A 61 0.25 -10.62 5.34
C LYS A 61 -1.02 -10.18 6.07
N ASN A 62 -1.62 -11.05 6.87
CA ASN A 62 -2.86 -10.75 7.60
C ASN A 62 -2.64 -9.60 8.62
N LYS A 63 -1.54 -9.65 9.38
CA LYS A 63 -1.16 -8.55 10.30
C LYS A 63 -1.00 -7.21 9.57
N GLN A 64 -0.39 -7.21 8.39
CA GLN A 64 -0.22 -5.98 7.61
C GLN A 64 -1.53 -5.45 7.03
N ILE A 65 -2.49 -6.33 6.69
CA ILE A 65 -3.84 -5.92 6.29
C ILE A 65 -4.57 -5.26 7.47
N GLU A 66 -4.49 -5.83 8.66
CA GLU A 66 -5.08 -5.25 9.87
C GLU A 66 -4.47 -3.88 10.19
N GLU A 67 -3.15 -3.76 10.09
CA GLU A 67 -2.46 -2.49 10.29
C GLU A 67 -2.85 -1.44 9.22
N ALA A 68 -2.98 -1.85 7.95
CA ALA A 68 -3.47 -0.97 6.89
C ALA A 68 -4.88 -0.43 7.20
N ARG A 69 -5.78 -1.30 7.65
CA ARG A 69 -7.15 -0.94 8.06
C ARG A 69 -7.16 -0.02 9.28
N ARG A 70 -6.33 -0.30 10.28
CA ARG A 70 -6.20 0.54 11.48
C ARG A 70 -5.71 1.94 11.10
N ARG A 71 -4.68 2.05 10.26
CA ARG A 71 -4.19 3.35 9.74
C ARG A 71 -5.24 4.10 8.96
N LYS A 72 -5.99 3.41 8.07
CA LYS A 72 -7.13 4.01 7.38
C LYS A 72 -8.12 4.60 8.36
N GLN A 73 -8.54 3.85 9.39
CA GLN A 73 -9.47 4.36 10.40
C GLN A 73 -8.94 5.60 11.13
N VAL A 74 -7.66 5.57 11.55
CA VAL A 74 -7.04 6.67 12.29
C VAL A 74 -6.87 7.93 11.44
N TYR A 75 -6.33 7.80 10.23
CA TYR A 75 -5.94 8.96 9.42
C TYR A 75 -7.05 9.49 8.51
N ARG A 76 -7.90 8.62 7.97
CA ARG A 76 -9.05 9.03 7.14
C ARG A 76 -10.28 9.37 7.99
N GLY A 77 -10.46 8.67 9.12
CA GLY A 77 -11.63 8.84 9.97
C GLY A 77 -12.93 8.59 9.19
N LYS A 78 -13.85 9.58 9.24
CA LYS A 78 -15.15 9.54 8.55
C LYS A 78 -15.14 10.12 7.14
N ARG A 79 -13.98 10.61 6.64
CA ARG A 79 -13.88 11.22 5.31
C ARG A 79 -14.06 10.15 4.24
N GLN A 80 -15.02 10.37 3.34
CA GLN A 80 -15.25 9.47 2.21
C GLN A 80 -14.02 9.45 1.28
N PRO A 81 -13.69 8.29 0.68
CA PRO A 81 -12.67 8.20 -0.36
C PRO A 81 -13.07 8.99 -1.60
N LEU A 82 -12.07 9.36 -2.40
CA LEU A 82 -12.33 9.81 -3.77
C LEU A 82 -13.01 8.68 -4.54
N ASN A 83 -14.11 9.01 -5.21
CA ASN A 83 -14.83 8.10 -6.06
C ASN A 83 -14.39 8.28 -7.51
N ASP A 84 -14.30 7.17 -8.25
CA ASP A 84 -14.08 7.09 -9.69
C ASP A 84 -12.86 7.86 -10.22
N LEU A 85 -11.72 7.17 -10.26
CA LEU A 85 -10.48 7.68 -10.84
C LEU A 85 -10.32 7.33 -12.33
N ASN A 86 -11.32 6.71 -12.97
CA ASN A 86 -11.19 6.29 -14.36
C ASN A 86 -11.03 7.51 -15.29
N GLY A 87 -10.09 7.40 -16.22
CA GLY A 87 -9.77 8.48 -17.16
C GLY A 87 -9.13 9.73 -16.54
N LYS A 88 -8.77 9.69 -15.23
CA LYS A 88 -8.08 10.79 -14.56
C LYS A 88 -6.58 10.55 -14.49
N THR A 89 -5.81 11.63 -14.52
CA THR A 89 -4.39 11.60 -14.15
C THR A 89 -4.26 11.60 -12.63
N VAL A 90 -3.59 10.59 -12.08
CA VAL A 90 -3.34 10.45 -10.65
C VAL A 90 -1.88 10.74 -10.34
N ILE A 91 -1.64 11.57 -9.33
CA ILE A 91 -0.29 11.87 -8.83
C ILE A 91 -0.11 11.16 -7.50
N LEU A 92 0.79 10.17 -7.45
CA LEU A 92 1.21 9.53 -6.22
C LEU A 92 2.36 10.32 -5.60
N VAL A 93 2.19 10.75 -4.36
CA VAL A 93 3.18 11.55 -3.62
C VAL A 93 3.62 10.77 -2.40
N ASP A 94 4.93 10.62 -2.24
CA ASP A 94 5.59 10.06 -1.08
C ASP A 94 6.70 11.02 -0.64
N ASP A 95 7.05 11.05 0.63
CA ASP A 95 8.17 11.86 1.13
C ASP A 95 9.54 11.19 0.91
N GLY A 96 9.55 9.86 0.74
CA GLY A 96 10.73 9.11 0.34
C GLY A 96 10.45 7.65 -0.06
N LEU A 97 10.85 7.27 -1.27
CA LEU A 97 10.69 5.90 -1.79
C LEU A 97 11.95 5.05 -1.54
N ALA A 98 11.90 4.16 -0.55
CA ALA A 98 13.01 3.24 -0.29
C ALA A 98 13.13 2.14 -1.38
N THR A 99 12.04 1.41 -1.66
CA THR A 99 12.05 0.27 -2.61
C THR A 99 10.91 0.29 -3.62
N GLY A 100 9.97 1.24 -3.52
CA GLY A 100 8.84 1.38 -4.43
C GLY A 100 7.86 0.20 -4.48
N ILE A 101 8.05 -0.87 -3.69
CA ILE A 101 7.25 -2.10 -3.81
C ILE A 101 5.74 -1.86 -3.63
N VAL A 102 5.39 -0.90 -2.77
CA VAL A 102 3.99 -0.49 -2.50
C VAL A 102 3.32 0.17 -3.71
N LEU A 103 4.08 0.71 -4.67
CA LEU A 103 3.56 1.34 -5.88
C LEU A 103 2.99 0.32 -6.88
N ASN A 104 3.35 -0.96 -6.73
CA ASN A 104 2.90 -2.02 -7.63
C ASN A 104 1.55 -2.63 -7.23
N ILE A 105 0.96 -2.15 -6.13
CA ILE A 105 -0.36 -2.62 -5.70
C ILE A 105 -1.41 -1.99 -6.59
N GLN A 106 -2.17 -2.82 -7.29
CA GLN A 106 -3.38 -2.37 -7.96
C GLN A 106 -4.48 -2.13 -6.91
N GLN A 107 -4.94 -0.89 -6.83
CA GLN A 107 -6.11 -0.53 -6.05
C GLN A 107 -7.28 -0.36 -6.99
N THR A 108 -8.30 -1.20 -6.83
CA THR A 108 -9.60 -0.97 -7.45
C THR A 108 -10.34 0.01 -6.54
N MET A 109 -10.39 1.28 -6.95
CA MET A 109 -11.20 2.33 -6.30
C MET A 109 -12.51 2.51 -7.06
#